data_AF-A0A660KZ41-F1
#
_entry.id   AF-A0A660KZ41-F1
#
_cell.length_a   1.000
_cell.length_b   1.000
_cell.length_c   1.000
_cell.angle_alpha   90.00
_cell.angle_beta   90.00
_cell.angle_gamma   90.00
#
_symmetry.space_group_name_H-M   'P 1'
#
loop_
_entity.id
_entity.type
_entity.pdbx_description
1 polymer ?
#
loop_
_entity_poly.entity_id
_entity_poly.type
_entity_poly.pdbx_seq_one_letter_code
_entity_poly.pdbx_strand_id
1 'polypeptide(L)'
;MSPAAGRILTELQRALTASEPLDALAALTQLRAALDTYEHEQVRRALAQGESFAAIAREVGISRQAAHRRYRGLAAAPTFTPQTLRVLQLARGEAARLDADVVEVEHVVRVLVGRAHPSPAGTGPTQIGPRLRAILRELDRPIEVDDVRRALQAAVAV
;
A
#
# COMPACT_ATOMS: atom_id res chain seq x y z
N MET A 1 -26.67 3.98 2.92
CA MET A 1 -26.10 4.84 1.85
C MET A 1 -24.88 5.55 2.42
N SER A 2 -23.74 5.61 1.72
CA SER A 2 -22.54 6.31 2.24
C SER A 2 -22.84 7.82 2.40
N PRO A 3 -22.33 8.51 3.44
CA PRO A 3 -22.49 9.96 3.59
C PRO A 3 -22.04 10.75 2.35
N ALA A 4 -20.99 10.28 1.66
CA ALA A 4 -20.51 10.88 0.42
C ALA A 4 -21.53 10.73 -0.73
N ALA A 5 -22.20 9.59 -0.84
CA ALA A 5 -23.24 9.37 -1.86
C ALA A 5 -24.45 10.30 -1.65
N GLY A 6 -24.84 10.56 -0.39
CA GLY A 6 -25.86 11.55 -0.09
C GLY A 6 -25.47 12.96 -0.55
N ARG A 7 -24.24 13.39 -0.23
CA ARG A 7 -23.72 14.70 -0.66
C ARG A 7 -23.65 14.83 -2.18
N ILE A 8 -23.22 13.78 -2.90
CA ILE A 8 -23.19 13.78 -4.37
C ILE A 8 -24.57 14.06 -4.96
N LEU A 9 -25.61 13.35 -4.48
CA LEU A 9 -26.98 13.55 -4.99
C LEU A 9 -27.49 14.96 -4.71
N THR A 10 -27.24 15.48 -3.49
CA THR A 10 -27.66 16.83 -3.10
C THR A 10 -26.96 17.91 -3.93
N GLU A 11 -25.64 17.85 -4.09
CA GLU A 11 -24.89 18.88 -4.82
C GLU A 11 -25.13 18.78 -6.33
N LEU A 12 -25.33 17.58 -6.88
CA LEU A 12 -25.76 17.40 -8.27
C LEU A 12 -27.11 18.05 -8.51
N GLN A 13 -28.10 17.78 -7.65
CA GLN A 13 -29.42 18.41 -7.76
C GLN A 13 -29.30 19.92 -7.68
N ARG A 14 -28.57 20.45 -6.70
CA ARG A 14 -28.37 21.89 -6.52
C ARG A 14 -27.70 22.55 -7.73
N ALA A 15 -26.70 21.90 -8.31
CA ALA A 15 -26.03 22.40 -9.51
C ALA A 15 -26.95 22.45 -10.73
N LEU A 16 -27.85 21.47 -10.87
CA LEU A 16 -28.79 21.38 -12.00
C LEU A 16 -30.01 22.31 -11.85
N THR A 17 -30.40 22.66 -10.62
CA THR A 17 -31.61 23.47 -10.35
C THR A 17 -31.32 24.91 -9.94
N ALA A 18 -30.05 25.30 -9.79
CA ALA A 18 -29.69 26.68 -9.42
C ALA A 18 -30.11 27.67 -10.51
N SER A 19 -30.79 28.74 -10.12
CA SER A 19 -31.18 29.82 -11.03
C SER A 19 -30.02 30.76 -11.37
N GLU A 20 -29.08 30.94 -10.43
CA GLU A 20 -27.92 31.81 -10.61
C GLU A 20 -26.66 30.99 -10.99
N PRO A 21 -25.90 31.41 -12.01
CA PRO A 21 -24.71 30.67 -12.46
C PRO A 21 -23.63 30.49 -11.39
N LEU A 22 -23.45 31.48 -10.51
CA LEU A 22 -22.45 31.41 -9.44
C LEU A 22 -22.80 30.35 -8.39
N ASP A 23 -24.09 30.17 -8.10
CA ASP A 23 -24.57 29.12 -7.20
C ASP A 23 -24.39 27.73 -7.80
N ALA A 24 -24.64 27.59 -9.11
CA ALA A 24 -24.37 26.35 -9.83
C ALA A 24 -22.88 25.98 -9.78
N LEU A 25 -21.98 26.94 -9.99
CA LEU A 25 -20.53 26.73 -9.90
C LEU A 25 -20.06 26.36 -8.48
N ALA A 26 -20.66 26.97 -7.46
CA ALA A 26 -20.41 26.61 -6.07
C ALA A 26 -20.84 25.16 -5.80
N ALA A 27 -22.03 24.76 -6.24
CA ALA A 27 -22.52 23.37 -6.11
C ALA A 27 -21.65 22.38 -6.89
N LEU A 28 -21.20 22.71 -8.11
CA LEU A 28 -20.28 21.87 -8.88
C LEU A 28 -18.92 21.69 -8.17
N THR A 29 -18.45 22.73 -7.47
CA THR A 29 -17.22 22.64 -6.67
C THR A 29 -17.39 21.66 -5.51
N GLN A 30 -18.53 21.72 -4.81
CA GLN A 30 -18.84 20.79 -3.73
C GLN A 30 -19.07 19.35 -4.25
N LEU A 31 -19.71 19.21 -5.40
CA LEU A 31 -19.91 17.93 -6.08
C LEU A 31 -18.57 17.25 -6.39
N ARG A 32 -17.58 18.00 -6.92
CA ARG A 32 -16.22 17.48 -7.17
C ARG A 32 -15.57 16.98 -5.88
N ALA A 33 -15.63 17.75 -4.80
CA ALA A 33 -15.07 17.33 -3.50
C ALA A 33 -15.77 16.07 -2.93
N ALA A 34 -17.09 15.97 -3.13
CA ALA A 34 -17.87 14.80 -2.71
C ALA A 34 -17.51 13.55 -3.56
N LEU A 35 -17.31 13.72 -4.87
CA LEU A 35 -16.84 12.67 -5.77
C LEU A 35 -15.43 12.20 -5.40
N ASP A 36 -14.49 13.11 -5.15
CA ASP A 36 -13.13 12.76 -4.71
C ASP A 36 -13.15 11.94 -3.41
N THR A 37 -14.00 12.34 -2.45
CA THR A 37 -14.19 11.60 -1.20
C THR A 37 -14.73 10.20 -1.45
N TYR A 38 -15.72 10.08 -2.34
CA TYR A 38 -16.32 8.79 -2.69
C TYR A 38 -15.35 7.88 -3.44
N GLU A 39 -14.55 8.44 -4.35
CA GLU A 39 -13.49 7.73 -5.07
C GLU A 39 -12.47 7.15 -4.08
N HIS A 40 -11.97 7.95 -3.14
CA HIS A 40 -11.03 7.49 -2.12
C HIS A 40 -11.62 6.34 -1.27
N GLU A 41 -12.91 6.41 -0.93
CA GLU A 41 -13.59 5.33 -0.21
C GLU A 41 -13.68 4.04 -1.03
N GLN A 42 -13.96 4.11 -2.34
CA GLN A 42 -13.96 2.93 -3.21
C GLN A 42 -12.56 2.36 -3.40
N VAL A 43 -11.56 3.22 -3.61
CA VAL A 43 -10.15 2.81 -3.70
C VAL A 43 -9.71 2.09 -2.44
N ARG A 44 -10.04 2.64 -1.26
CA ARG A 44 -9.75 1.99 0.02
C ARG A 44 -10.40 0.60 0.13
N ARG A 45 -11.64 0.45 -0.33
CA ARG A 45 -12.34 -0.84 -0.35
C ARG A 45 -11.67 -1.83 -1.32
N ALA A 46 -11.32 -1.39 -2.52
CA ALA A 46 -10.62 -2.20 -3.51
C ALA A 46 -9.28 -2.70 -2.95
N LEU A 47 -8.48 -1.81 -2.37
CA LEU A 47 -7.21 -2.16 -1.71
C LEU A 47 -7.44 -3.15 -0.56
N ALA A 48 -8.47 -2.97 0.25
CA ALA A 48 -8.82 -3.90 1.33
C ALA A 48 -9.28 -5.28 0.81
N GLN A 49 -9.78 -5.35 -0.42
CA GLN A 49 -10.12 -6.60 -1.11
C GLN A 49 -8.92 -7.23 -1.84
N GLY A 50 -7.74 -6.60 -1.79
CA GLY A 50 -6.51 -7.10 -2.40
C GLY A 50 -6.32 -6.68 -3.87
N GLU A 51 -7.08 -5.70 -4.35
CA GLU A 51 -6.86 -5.13 -5.68
C GLU A 51 -5.54 -4.34 -5.74
N SER A 52 -4.81 -4.51 -6.84
CA SER A 52 -3.53 -3.82 -7.03
C SER A 52 -3.70 -2.36 -7.45
N PHE A 53 -2.69 -1.51 -7.20
CA PHE A 53 -2.70 -0.13 -7.72
C PHE A 53 -2.76 -0.10 -9.26
N ALA A 54 -2.24 -1.14 -9.93
CA ALA A 54 -2.34 -1.26 -11.38
C ALA A 54 -3.78 -1.52 -11.85
N ALA A 55 -4.54 -2.35 -11.13
CA ALA A 55 -5.96 -2.58 -11.43
C ALA A 55 -6.77 -1.30 -11.21
N ILE A 56 -6.60 -0.64 -10.06
CA ILE A 56 -7.26 0.63 -9.73
C ILE A 56 -6.91 1.72 -10.75
N ALA A 57 -5.64 1.83 -11.16
CA ALA A 57 -5.19 2.80 -12.14
C ALA A 57 -5.91 2.64 -13.49
N ARG A 58 -6.15 1.39 -13.92
CA ARG A 58 -6.86 1.07 -15.16
C ARG A 58 -8.31 1.57 -15.12
N GLU A 59 -9.01 1.32 -14.02
CA GLU A 59 -10.42 1.73 -13.86
C GLU A 59 -10.56 3.25 -13.73
N VAL A 60 -9.61 3.91 -13.07
CA VAL A 60 -9.60 5.38 -12.91
C VAL A 60 -9.09 6.10 -14.17
N GLY A 61 -8.40 5.40 -15.08
CA GLY A 61 -7.83 5.99 -16.30
C GLY A 61 -6.54 6.79 -16.06
N ILE A 62 -5.72 6.39 -15.08
CA ILE A 62 -4.43 7.01 -14.77
C ILE A 62 -3.29 5.99 -14.87
N SER A 63 -2.04 6.45 -14.83
CA SER A 63 -0.89 5.54 -14.78
C SER A 63 -0.77 4.86 -13.40
N ARG A 64 -0.17 3.66 -13.35
CA ARG A 64 0.14 2.95 -12.09
C ARG A 64 0.89 3.84 -11.10
N GLN A 65 1.89 4.59 -11.57
CA GLN A 65 2.69 5.48 -10.73
C GLN A 65 1.86 6.65 -10.18
N ALA A 66 0.95 7.21 -10.98
CA ALA A 66 0.03 8.24 -10.53
C ALA A 66 -0.94 7.70 -9.48
N ALA A 67 -1.47 6.49 -9.67
CA ALA A 67 -2.34 5.82 -8.70
C ALA A 67 -1.61 5.56 -7.38
N HIS A 68 -0.41 4.99 -7.43
CA HIS A 68 0.39 4.77 -6.21
C HIS A 68 0.67 6.09 -5.49
N ARG A 69 1.09 7.14 -6.20
CA ARG A 69 1.34 8.46 -5.57
C ARG A 69 0.08 9.03 -4.91
N ARG A 70 -1.08 8.93 -5.57
CA ARG A 70 -2.36 9.48 -5.09
C ARG A 70 -2.95 8.67 -3.94
N TYR A 71 -2.84 7.34 -3.98
CA TYR A 71 -3.61 6.45 -3.12
C TYR A 71 -2.79 5.62 -2.11
N ARG A 72 -1.45 5.70 -2.12
CA ARG A 72 -0.60 4.95 -1.16
C ARG A 72 -0.96 5.19 0.31
N GLY A 73 -1.51 6.36 0.65
CA GLY A 73 -1.94 6.68 2.01
C GLY A 73 -3.26 6.02 2.43
N LEU A 74 -4.01 5.47 1.47
CA LEU A 74 -5.28 4.77 1.69
C LEU A 74 -5.08 3.25 1.87
N ALA A 75 -3.91 2.73 1.50
CA ALA A 75 -3.58 1.34 1.71
C ALA A 75 -3.48 1.05 3.21
N ALA A 76 -4.13 -0.02 3.65
CA ALA A 76 -3.90 -0.56 4.98
C ALA A 76 -2.42 -0.96 5.12
N ALA A 77 -1.91 -1.00 6.35
CA ALA A 77 -0.58 -1.55 6.61
C ALA A 77 -0.48 -2.94 5.95
N PRO A 78 0.67 -3.28 5.32
CA PRO A 78 0.84 -4.55 4.66
C PRO A 78 0.52 -5.68 5.65
N THR A 79 -0.44 -6.53 5.27
CA THR A 79 -0.77 -7.70 6.06
C THR A 79 0.19 -8.81 5.68
N PHE A 80 1.08 -9.18 6.59
CA PHE A 80 2.02 -10.28 6.38
C PHE A 80 1.40 -11.58 6.84
N THR A 81 1.58 -12.67 6.09
CA THR A 81 1.15 -13.98 6.56
C THR A 81 2.01 -14.47 7.72
N PRO A 82 1.51 -15.38 8.58
CA PRO A 82 2.29 -15.91 9.70
C PRO A 82 3.66 -16.47 9.26
N GLN A 83 3.71 -17.09 8.08
CA GLN A 83 4.94 -17.62 7.51
C GLN A 83 5.92 -16.50 7.10
N THR A 84 5.42 -15.42 6.49
CA THR A 84 6.24 -14.25 6.17
C THR A 84 6.74 -13.52 7.41
N LEU A 85 5.89 -13.38 8.43
CA LEU A 85 6.30 -12.84 9.73
C LEU A 85 7.43 -13.66 10.34
N ARG A 86 7.39 -14.99 10.23
CA ARG A 86 8.46 -15.86 10.68
C ARG A 86 9.76 -15.64 9.91
N VAL A 87 9.70 -15.47 8.58
CA VAL A 87 10.87 -15.12 7.76
C VAL A 87 11.48 -13.79 8.20
N LEU A 88 10.64 -12.76 8.46
CA LEU A 88 11.11 -11.46 8.91
C LEU A 88 11.72 -11.51 10.33
N GLN A 89 11.15 -12.31 11.23
CA GLN A 89 11.71 -12.56 12.56
C GLN A 89 13.09 -13.24 12.47
N LEU A 90 13.24 -14.24 11.61
CA LEU A 90 14.52 -14.90 11.37
C LEU A 90 15.53 -13.93 10.74
N ALA A 91 15.09 -13.08 9.81
CA ALA A 91 15.96 -12.09 9.17
C ALA A 91 16.45 -11.05 10.19
N ARG A 92 15.61 -10.67 11.14
CA ARG A 92 16.01 -9.83 12.28
C ARG A 92 17.05 -10.52 13.18
N GLY A 93 16.87 -11.80 13.46
CA GLY A 93 17.85 -12.59 14.22
C GLY A 93 19.20 -12.69 13.50
N GLU A 94 19.18 -12.79 12.16
CA GLU A 94 20.37 -12.82 11.33
C GLU A 94 21.07 -11.45 11.24
N ALA A 95 20.31 -10.35 11.15
CA ALA A 95 20.85 -9.00 11.20
C ALA A 95 21.54 -8.71 12.54
N ALA A 96 20.92 -9.13 13.65
CA ALA A 96 21.52 -9.05 14.99
C ALA A 96 22.87 -9.75 15.07
N ARG A 97 22.97 -10.95 14.49
CA ARG A 97 24.18 -11.78 14.49
C ARG A 97 25.32 -11.15 13.69
N LEU A 98 24.99 -10.27 12.74
CA LEU A 98 25.96 -9.55 11.92
C LEU A 98 26.26 -8.15 12.47
N ASP A 99 25.81 -7.83 13.70
CA ASP A 99 25.92 -6.51 14.32
C ASP A 99 25.33 -5.39 13.43
N ALA A 100 24.28 -5.71 12.66
CA ALA A 100 23.61 -4.74 11.80
C ALA A 100 22.54 -3.95 12.56
N ASP A 101 22.56 -2.61 12.39
CA ASP A 101 21.59 -1.69 13.00
C ASP A 101 20.20 -1.72 12.35
N VAL A 102 20.08 -2.33 11.17
CA VAL A 102 18.83 -2.42 10.39
C VAL A 102 18.69 -3.79 9.74
N VAL A 103 17.45 -4.22 9.53
CA VAL A 103 17.15 -5.38 8.70
C VAL A 103 17.14 -4.96 7.23
N GLU A 104 18.17 -5.38 6.50
CA GLU A 104 18.30 -5.17 5.05
C GLU A 104 18.06 -6.44 4.22
N VAL A 105 17.98 -6.25 2.91
CA VAL A 105 17.64 -7.27 1.90
C VAL A 105 18.45 -8.57 2.06
N GLU A 106 19.75 -8.47 2.28
CA GLU A 106 20.67 -9.61 2.41
C GLU A 106 20.32 -10.55 3.57
N HIS A 107 19.78 -10.02 4.66
CA HIS A 107 19.35 -10.83 5.81
C HIS A 107 18.12 -11.66 5.47
N VAL A 108 17.18 -11.07 4.73
CA VAL A 108 15.96 -11.76 4.27
C VAL A 108 16.32 -12.82 3.23
N VAL A 109 17.18 -12.49 2.26
CA VAL A 109 17.65 -13.45 1.27
C VAL A 109 18.31 -14.65 1.94
N ARG A 110 19.19 -14.43 2.92
CA ARG A 110 19.89 -15.51 3.63
C ARG A 110 18.91 -16.47 4.33
N VAL A 111 17.83 -15.96 4.92
CA VAL A 111 16.75 -16.79 5.49
C VAL A 111 16.02 -17.57 4.41
N LEU A 112 15.62 -16.91 3.32
CA LEU A 112 14.83 -17.53 2.25
C LEU A 112 15.57 -18.66 1.52
N VAL A 113 16.89 -18.57 1.42
CA VAL A 113 17.75 -19.61 0.82
C VAL A 113 18.24 -20.65 1.83
N GLY A 114 17.72 -20.65 3.06
CA GLY A 114 18.06 -21.64 4.09
C GLY A 114 19.47 -21.50 4.66
N ARG A 115 20.11 -20.36 4.47
CA ARG A 115 21.48 -20.06 4.97
C ARG A 115 21.49 -19.26 6.28
N ALA A 116 20.31 -18.96 6.84
CA ALA A 116 20.22 -18.27 8.12
C ALA A 116 20.36 -19.26 9.27
N HIS A 117 21.06 -18.83 10.30
CA HIS A 117 21.20 -19.62 11.52
C HIS A 117 20.10 -19.25 12.52
N PRO A 118 19.59 -20.21 13.32
CA PRO A 118 18.67 -19.89 14.39
C PRO A 118 19.38 -19.01 15.42
N SER A 119 18.95 -17.75 15.50
CA SER A 119 19.44 -16.78 16.47
C SER A 119 18.55 -16.80 17.72
N PRO A 120 19.10 -16.66 18.95
CA PRO A 120 18.29 -16.54 20.15
C PRO A 120 17.38 -15.30 20.06
N ALA A 121 16.11 -15.48 20.37
CA ALA A 121 15.09 -14.45 20.25
C ALA A 121 15.42 -13.24 21.15
N GLY A 122 15.42 -12.03 20.58
CA GLY A 122 15.21 -10.80 21.36
C GLY A 122 16.11 -9.60 21.05
N THR A 123 17.30 -9.79 20.48
CA THR A 123 18.36 -8.74 20.50
C THR A 123 18.72 -8.20 19.11
N GLY A 124 17.75 -8.06 18.20
CA GLY A 124 18.01 -7.59 16.84
C GLY A 124 17.43 -6.21 16.53
N PRO A 125 17.85 -5.61 15.40
CA PRO A 125 17.36 -4.31 14.96
C PRO A 125 15.84 -4.30 14.77
N THR A 126 15.18 -3.23 15.22
CA THR A 126 13.73 -3.02 15.07
C THR A 126 13.37 -2.31 13.76
N GLN A 127 14.35 -1.72 13.09
CA GLN A 127 14.14 -0.92 11.90
C GLN A 127 14.40 -1.73 10.62
N ILE A 128 13.56 -1.49 9.61
CA ILE A 128 13.74 -2.00 8.24
C ILE A 128 14.55 -0.97 7.46
N GLY A 129 15.62 -1.42 6.84
CA GLY A 129 16.50 -0.58 6.03
C GLY A 129 15.82 -0.06 4.74
N PRO A 130 16.32 1.04 4.16
CA PRO A 130 15.69 1.72 3.04
C PRO A 130 15.47 0.85 1.80
N ARG A 131 16.37 -0.08 1.47
CA ARG A 131 16.23 -0.93 0.28
C ARG A 131 15.13 -1.97 0.46
N LEU A 132 15.16 -2.70 1.57
CA LEU A 132 14.09 -3.66 1.89
C LEU A 132 12.73 -2.96 1.97
N ARG A 133 12.68 -1.75 2.52
CA ARG A 133 11.47 -0.93 2.60
C ARG A 133 10.94 -0.53 1.22
N ALA A 134 11.81 -0.22 0.26
CA ALA A 134 11.38 0.09 -1.10
C ALA A 134 10.71 -1.13 -1.75
N ILE A 135 11.32 -2.31 -1.62
CA ILE A 135 10.81 -3.57 -2.21
C ILE A 135 9.47 -3.96 -1.57
N LEU A 136 9.36 -3.92 -0.24
CA LEU A 136 8.12 -4.30 0.46
C LEU A 136 6.94 -3.36 0.14
N ARG A 137 7.22 -2.11 -0.26
CA ARG A 137 6.17 -1.15 -0.67
C ARG A 137 5.59 -1.45 -2.06
N GLU A 138 6.27 -2.23 -2.88
CA GLU A 138 5.80 -2.58 -4.22
C GLU A 138 4.83 -3.77 -4.23
N LEU A 139 4.64 -4.41 -3.07
CA LEU A 139 3.79 -5.59 -2.90
C LEU A 139 2.37 -5.16 -2.51
N ASP A 140 1.44 -5.29 -3.45
CA ASP A 140 0.06 -4.76 -3.39
C ASP A 140 -0.98 -5.73 -2.75
N ARG A 141 -0.55 -6.78 -2.06
CA ARG A 141 -1.43 -7.84 -1.50
C ARG A 141 -0.87 -8.40 -0.19
N PRO A 142 -1.60 -9.26 0.55
CA PRO A 142 -1.02 -9.95 1.71
C PRO A 142 0.30 -10.60 1.31
N ILE A 143 1.37 -10.21 2.02
CA ILE A 143 2.72 -10.50 1.56
C ILE A 143 3.03 -11.94 1.94
N GLU A 144 3.02 -12.81 0.93
CA GLU A 144 3.47 -14.19 1.05
C GLU A 144 4.98 -14.31 0.93
N VAL A 145 5.52 -15.41 1.44
CA VAL A 145 6.96 -15.69 1.38
C VAL A 145 7.47 -15.72 -0.07
N ASP A 146 6.68 -16.26 -0.98
CA ASP A 146 7.02 -16.33 -2.41
C ASP A 146 6.99 -14.95 -3.09
N ASP A 147 6.16 -14.02 -2.60
CA ASP A 147 6.15 -12.65 -3.08
C ASP A 147 7.41 -11.91 -2.67
N VAL A 148 7.83 -12.06 -1.42
CA VAL A 148 9.12 -11.54 -0.94
C VAL A 148 10.26 -12.14 -1.76
N ARG A 149 10.25 -13.46 -1.99
CA ARG A 149 11.29 -14.14 -2.78
C ARG A 149 11.36 -13.58 -4.21
N ARG A 150 10.22 -13.44 -4.89
CA ARG A 150 10.15 -12.92 -6.26
C ARG A 150 10.62 -11.47 -6.34
N ALA A 151 10.20 -10.63 -5.40
CA ALA A 151 10.56 -9.21 -5.38
C ALA A 151 12.06 -9.01 -5.12
N LEU A 152 12.65 -9.80 -4.22
CA LEU A 152 14.09 -9.78 -3.96
C LEU A 152 14.90 -10.28 -5.16
N GLN A 153 14.43 -11.33 -5.86
CA GLN A 153 15.06 -11.82 -7.09
C GLN A 153 15.06 -10.75 -8.19
N ALA A 154 13.96 -10.02 -8.37
CA ALA A 154 13.88 -8.91 -9.32
C ALA A 154 14.85 -7.78 -8.96
N ALA A 155 15.03 -7.47 -7.67
CA ALA A 155 15.92 -6.40 -7.21
C ALA A 155 17.42 -6.73 -7.31
N VAL A 156 17.80 -8.01 -7.34
CA VAL A 156 19.20 -8.46 -7.51
C VAL A 156 19.60 -8.57 -8.98
N ALA A 157 18.63 -8.62 -9.89
CA ALA A 157 18.85 -8.73 -11.34
C ALA A 157 19.02 -7.37 -12.06
N VAL A 158 18.95 -6.25 -11.32
CA VAL A 158 19.08 -4.86 -11.79
C VAL A 158 20.39 -4.28 -11.27
#